data_AF-A0A962G2T0-F1
#
_entry.id   AF-A0A962G2T0-F1
#
_cell.length_a   1.000
_cell.length_b   1.000
_cell.length_c   1.000
_cell.angle_alpha   90.00
_cell.angle_beta   90.00
_cell.angle_gamma   90.00
#
_symmetry.space_group_name_H-M   'P 1'
#
loop_
_entity.id
_entity.type
_entity.pdbx_description
1 polymer ?
#
loop_
_entity_poly.entity_id
_entity_poly.type
_entity_poly.pdbx_seq_one_letter_code
_entity_poly.pdbx_strand_id
1 'polypeptide(L)'
;DPGLQPRFVDNHDVDRFLANGSKAGMSQALLMLMTIPGIPVIYYGTEQGFRGQRDSMFAGGYGSQGVNHFDQSSPLYRQLQRIIAMRNGDPLFRRGAPVPVYSDASGAGALIYRIDFDGRQMLVAFNSADHRALAGPVDAGLPRNSDLSPVFHLDEQDDSSARFDPGGQLLFELDAHAGVVWEVHRGPENPVAAASASIRDPQLEPIADIVRSAALSVHGTAEPGSELQLLLDGNMERAAEVRVMDDGSWQASVDLDGMVDPQTPHRLQLWWPAQHRVSAAR
;
A
#
# COMPACT_ATOMS: atom_id res chain seq x y z
N ASP A 1 18.65 21.36 3.07
CA ASP A 1 17.79 20.69 4.06
C ASP A 1 16.50 20.24 3.36
N PRO A 2 16.25 18.92 3.21
CA PRO A 2 15.02 18.39 2.61
C PRO A 2 13.73 18.89 3.30
N GLY A 3 13.79 19.23 4.59
CA GLY A 3 12.64 19.73 5.35
C GLY A 3 12.17 21.13 4.96
N LEU A 4 12.98 21.89 4.21
CA LEU A 4 12.67 23.26 3.79
C LEU A 4 12.17 23.36 2.34
N GLN A 5 12.11 22.24 1.61
CA GLN A 5 11.70 22.25 0.22
C GLN A 5 10.17 22.35 0.11
N PRO A 6 9.61 23.34 -0.62
CA PRO A 6 8.20 23.34 -0.99
C PRO A 6 7.87 22.13 -1.87
N ARG A 7 6.79 21.43 -1.56
CA ARG A 7 6.31 20.24 -2.28
C ARG A 7 4.86 20.48 -2.69
N PHE A 8 4.48 20.07 -3.88
CA PHE A 8 3.11 20.19 -4.37
C PHE A 8 2.78 19.00 -5.27
N VAL A 9 1.48 18.70 -5.39
CA VAL A 9 0.96 17.69 -6.34
C VAL A 9 0.72 18.35 -7.70
N ASP A 10 0.12 19.53 -7.70
CA ASP A 10 -0.09 20.38 -8.87
C ASP A 10 0.11 21.86 -8.51
N ASN A 11 0.15 22.72 -9.52
CA ASN A 11 0.28 24.17 -9.34
C ASN A 11 -0.36 24.94 -10.52
N HIS A 12 0.00 26.21 -10.69
CA HIS A 12 -0.58 27.10 -11.72
C HIS A 12 0.02 26.94 -13.13
N ASP A 13 1.09 26.16 -13.28
CA ASP A 13 1.86 25.96 -14.52
C ASP A 13 1.73 24.55 -15.11
N VAL A 14 1.02 23.65 -14.43
CA VAL A 14 0.76 22.28 -14.87
C VAL A 14 -0.74 21.99 -14.87
N ASP A 15 -1.14 20.92 -15.54
CA ASP A 15 -2.51 20.41 -15.44
C ASP A 15 -2.84 20.07 -13.98
N ARG A 16 -4.10 20.32 -13.60
CA ARG A 16 -4.63 19.84 -12.32
C ARG A 16 -4.48 18.32 -12.28
N PHE A 17 -4.13 17.79 -11.12
CA PHE A 17 -4.03 16.33 -10.98
C PHE A 17 -5.35 15.63 -11.35
N LEU A 18 -6.50 16.19 -10.96
CA LEU A 18 -7.82 15.63 -11.29
C LEU A 18 -8.26 15.82 -12.75
N ALA A 19 -7.47 16.50 -13.58
CA ALA A 19 -7.69 16.49 -15.03
C ALA A 19 -7.44 15.10 -15.62
N ASN A 20 -6.43 14.38 -15.09
CA ASN A 20 -5.98 13.09 -15.61
C ASN A 20 -5.99 11.96 -14.56
N GLY A 21 -6.12 12.29 -13.27
CA GLY A 21 -6.15 11.35 -12.15
C GLY A 21 -7.56 11.12 -11.58
N SER A 22 -7.60 10.29 -10.54
CA SER A 22 -8.82 9.97 -9.79
C SER A 22 -8.89 10.71 -8.46
N LYS A 23 -10.09 10.76 -7.85
CA LYS A 23 -10.24 11.29 -6.48
C LYS A 23 -9.43 10.47 -5.48
N ALA A 24 -9.46 9.15 -5.60
CA ALA A 24 -8.66 8.25 -4.78
C ALA A 24 -7.15 8.55 -4.90
N GLY A 25 -6.65 8.68 -6.13
CA GLY A 25 -5.25 9.06 -6.37
C GLY A 25 -4.90 10.43 -5.80
N MET A 26 -5.80 11.42 -5.87
CA MET A 26 -5.61 12.72 -5.25
C MET A 26 -5.51 12.58 -3.71
N SER A 27 -6.39 11.80 -3.10
CA SER A 27 -6.37 11.53 -1.65
C SER A 27 -5.05 10.90 -1.22
N GLN A 28 -4.55 9.91 -1.97
CA GLN A 28 -3.26 9.26 -1.73
C GLN A 28 -2.09 10.22 -1.91
N ALA A 29 -2.10 11.03 -2.98
CA ALA A 29 -1.08 12.04 -3.23
C ALA A 29 -1.03 13.10 -2.13
N LEU A 30 -2.19 13.54 -1.63
CA LEU A 30 -2.28 14.48 -0.51
C LEU A 30 -1.80 13.87 0.81
N LEU A 31 -2.11 12.60 1.08
CA LEU A 31 -1.57 11.89 2.24
C LEU A 31 -0.04 11.80 2.15
N MET A 32 0.49 11.34 1.01
CA MET A 32 1.94 11.28 0.78
C MET A 32 2.61 12.64 0.94
N LEU A 33 2.04 13.70 0.35
CA LEU A 33 2.54 15.07 0.49
C LEU A 33 2.63 15.50 1.97
N MET A 34 1.74 15.00 2.82
CA MET A 34 1.63 15.33 4.24
C MET A 34 2.41 14.40 5.16
N THR A 35 3.03 13.34 4.65
CA THR A 35 3.82 12.36 5.42
C THR A 35 5.28 12.28 4.99
N ILE A 36 5.69 12.97 3.93
CA ILE A 36 7.10 13.13 3.53
C ILE A 36 7.70 14.47 4.03
N PRO A 37 9.04 14.59 4.11
CA PRO A 37 9.70 15.83 4.48
C PRO A 37 9.42 16.97 3.49
N GLY A 38 9.39 18.19 4.01
CA GLY A 38 9.20 19.42 3.24
C GLY A 38 8.03 20.27 3.71
N ILE A 39 7.78 21.33 2.97
CA ILE A 39 6.67 22.27 3.19
C ILE A 39 5.57 21.93 2.17
N PRO A 40 4.47 21.28 2.59
CA PRO A 40 3.39 20.95 1.67
C PRO A 40 2.67 22.22 1.21
N VAL A 41 2.51 22.38 -0.09
CA VAL A 41 1.82 23.49 -0.76
C VAL A 41 0.61 22.91 -1.49
N ILE A 42 -0.58 23.36 -1.09
CA ILE A 42 -1.84 22.97 -1.70
C ILE A 42 -2.27 24.10 -2.63
N TYR A 43 -2.54 23.78 -3.89
CA TYR A 43 -3.05 24.75 -4.84
C TYR A 43 -4.56 24.95 -4.63
N TYR A 44 -5.03 26.19 -4.71
CA TYR A 44 -6.42 26.54 -4.40
C TYR A 44 -7.40 25.73 -5.25
N GLY A 45 -8.55 25.35 -4.69
CA GLY A 45 -9.58 24.58 -5.39
C GLY A 45 -9.31 23.07 -5.43
N THR A 46 -8.14 22.59 -5.01
CA THR A 46 -7.88 21.15 -4.84
C THR A 46 -8.83 20.53 -3.81
N GLU A 47 -9.12 21.24 -2.73
CA GLU A 47 -10.10 20.88 -1.70
C GLU A 47 -11.55 20.85 -2.23
N GLN A 48 -11.80 21.52 -3.35
CA GLN A 48 -13.08 21.54 -4.06
C GLN A 48 -13.11 20.58 -5.26
N GLY A 49 -12.00 19.89 -5.53
CA GLY A 49 -11.89 18.94 -6.63
C GLY A 49 -11.79 19.58 -8.02
N PHE A 50 -11.19 20.76 -8.13
CA PHE A 50 -10.99 21.45 -9.40
C PHE A 50 -10.24 20.59 -10.42
N ARG A 51 -10.76 20.57 -11.65
CA ARG A 51 -10.18 19.85 -12.80
C ARG A 51 -9.59 20.80 -13.84
N GLY A 52 -10.15 21.99 -14.00
CA GLY A 52 -9.66 22.97 -14.95
C GLY A 52 -8.45 23.75 -14.41
N GLN A 53 -7.58 24.13 -15.34
CA GLN A 53 -6.55 25.12 -15.04
C GLN A 53 -7.20 26.49 -14.82
N ARG A 54 -6.78 27.18 -13.74
CA ARG A 54 -7.17 28.58 -13.46
C ARG A 54 -8.69 28.83 -13.33
N ASP A 55 -9.48 27.80 -13.05
CA ASP A 55 -10.87 27.97 -12.62
C ASP A 55 -10.93 28.88 -11.38
N SER A 56 -11.96 29.72 -11.30
CA SER A 56 -12.12 30.69 -10.22
C SER A 56 -12.89 30.11 -9.04
N MET A 57 -12.40 30.37 -7.82
CA MET A 57 -13.14 30.10 -6.58
C MET A 57 -14.39 31.00 -6.43
N PHE A 58 -14.39 32.15 -7.07
CA PHE A 58 -15.45 33.15 -6.97
C PHE A 58 -16.43 33.04 -8.14
N ALA A 59 -17.72 33.18 -7.85
CA ALA A 59 -18.83 33.07 -8.81
C ALA A 59 -18.71 33.99 -10.04
N GLY A 60 -18.04 35.14 -9.91
CA GLY A 60 -17.87 36.08 -11.02
C GLY A 60 -16.66 35.79 -11.91
N GLY A 61 -15.82 34.80 -11.57
CA GLY A 61 -14.58 34.54 -12.27
C GLY A 61 -14.69 33.46 -13.35
N TYR A 62 -13.64 33.36 -14.16
CA TYR A 62 -13.53 32.38 -15.24
C TYR A 62 -13.71 30.94 -14.74
N GLY A 63 -14.41 30.10 -15.50
CA GLY A 63 -14.62 28.68 -15.18
C GLY A 63 -15.54 28.39 -13.97
N SER A 64 -15.95 29.39 -13.20
CA SER A 64 -16.71 29.22 -11.94
C SER A 64 -18.16 28.73 -12.11
N GLN A 65 -18.71 28.86 -13.32
CA GLN A 65 -20.13 28.59 -13.63
C GLN A 65 -21.12 29.40 -12.78
N GLY A 66 -20.73 30.60 -12.31
CA GLY A 66 -21.62 31.45 -11.53
C GLY A 66 -21.75 31.04 -10.06
N VAL A 67 -20.91 30.14 -9.56
CA VAL A 67 -20.97 29.60 -8.20
C VAL A 67 -19.68 29.87 -7.44
N ASN A 68 -19.79 30.11 -6.13
CA ASN A 68 -18.64 30.19 -5.23
C ASN A 68 -18.23 28.78 -4.77
N HIS A 69 -16.93 28.50 -4.81
CA HIS A 69 -16.36 27.18 -4.48
C HIS A 69 -15.71 27.20 -3.10
N PHE A 70 -16.48 27.52 -2.05
CA PHE A 70 -15.98 27.52 -0.65
C PHE A 70 -16.69 26.48 0.21
N ASP A 71 -17.14 25.38 -0.39
CA ASP A 71 -17.92 24.37 0.30
C ASP A 71 -17.04 23.51 1.22
N GLN A 72 -17.21 23.69 2.54
CA GLN A 72 -16.51 22.91 3.56
C GLN A 72 -17.11 21.51 3.75
N SER A 73 -18.25 21.22 3.11
CA SER A 73 -18.86 19.89 3.09
C SER A 73 -18.31 18.99 1.99
N SER A 74 -17.53 19.54 1.05
CA SER A 74 -16.86 18.80 -0.02
C SER A 74 -16.08 17.61 0.55
N PRO A 75 -16.20 16.40 -0.05
CA PRO A 75 -15.46 15.22 0.42
C PRO A 75 -13.95 15.44 0.48
N LEU A 76 -13.34 16.07 -0.54
CA LEU A 76 -11.91 16.35 -0.55
C LEU A 76 -11.52 17.40 0.50
N TYR A 77 -12.37 18.38 0.77
CA TYR A 77 -12.14 19.35 1.85
C TYR A 77 -12.04 18.66 3.20
N ARG A 78 -13.04 17.83 3.55
CA ARG A 78 -13.06 17.11 4.84
C ARG A 78 -11.92 16.13 4.97
N GLN A 79 -11.60 15.41 3.89
CA GLN A 79 -10.48 14.47 3.89
C GLN A 79 -9.15 15.19 4.06
N LEU A 80 -8.91 16.27 3.31
CA LEU A 80 -7.71 17.08 3.43
C LEU A 80 -7.58 17.70 4.84
N GLN A 81 -8.69 18.12 5.45
CA GLN A 81 -8.72 18.57 6.84
C GLN A 81 -8.22 17.48 7.80
N ARG A 82 -8.66 16.22 7.66
CA ARG A 82 -8.18 15.10 8.49
C ARG A 82 -6.68 14.82 8.27
N ILE A 83 -6.22 14.83 7.02
CA ILE A 83 -4.78 14.62 6.70
C ILE A 83 -3.92 15.74 7.29
N ILE A 84 -4.34 17.01 7.15
CA ILE A 84 -3.64 18.17 7.74
C ILE A 84 -3.61 18.07 9.27
N ALA A 85 -4.72 17.66 9.89
CA ALA A 85 -4.79 17.46 11.34
C ALA A 85 -3.78 16.41 11.81
N MET A 86 -3.65 15.29 11.09
CA MET A 86 -2.65 14.25 11.37
C MET A 86 -1.22 14.83 11.34
N ARG A 87 -0.84 15.52 10.25
CA ARG A 87 0.50 16.13 10.11
C ARG A 87 0.81 17.16 11.21
N ASN A 88 -0.17 17.98 11.56
CA ASN A 88 0.01 19.02 12.57
C ASN A 88 0.03 18.45 14.00
N GLY A 89 -0.71 17.37 14.23
CA GLY A 89 -0.81 16.69 15.52
C GLY A 89 0.46 15.98 15.94
N ASP A 90 1.30 15.55 15.00
CA ASP A 90 2.54 14.81 15.32
C ASP A 90 3.79 15.42 14.64
N PRO A 91 4.84 15.82 15.38
CA PRO A 91 6.09 16.29 14.79
C PRO A 91 6.80 15.25 13.91
N LEU A 92 6.52 13.95 14.09
CA LEU A 92 7.10 12.87 13.29
C LEU A 92 6.82 13.05 11.80
N PHE A 93 5.62 13.47 11.40
CA PHE A 93 5.32 13.71 9.98
C PHE A 93 6.04 14.94 9.40
N ARG A 94 6.43 15.89 10.25
CA ARG A 94 7.10 17.14 9.84
C ARG A 94 8.62 17.04 9.84
N ARG A 95 9.18 16.17 10.68
CA ARG A 95 10.62 16.11 10.97
C ARG A 95 11.24 14.72 10.78
N GLY A 96 10.42 13.67 10.76
CA GLY A 96 10.88 12.31 10.59
C GLY A 96 11.38 12.05 9.17
N ALA A 97 12.29 11.09 9.06
CA ALA A 97 12.85 10.66 7.79
C ALA A 97 12.13 9.40 7.30
N PRO A 98 11.56 9.40 6.08
CA PRO A 98 10.98 8.21 5.49
C PRO A 98 12.08 7.24 5.03
N VAL A 99 11.90 5.97 5.33
CA VAL A 99 12.72 4.84 4.93
C VAL A 99 11.83 3.91 4.11
N PRO A 100 12.10 3.72 2.80
CA PRO A 100 11.36 2.76 1.98
C PRO A 100 11.41 1.36 2.61
N VAL A 101 10.26 0.71 2.72
CA VAL A 101 10.11 -0.65 3.24
C VAL A 101 9.78 -1.60 2.11
N TYR A 102 8.80 -1.24 1.29
CA TYR A 102 8.33 -2.08 0.19
C TYR A 102 7.79 -1.19 -0.94
N SER A 103 8.00 -1.61 -2.18
CA SER A 103 7.36 -1.03 -3.36
C SER A 103 7.08 -2.13 -4.36
N ASP A 104 5.90 -2.11 -4.95
CA ASP A 104 5.63 -2.96 -6.09
C ASP A 104 6.42 -2.50 -7.32
N ALA A 105 7.01 -3.46 -8.03
CA ALA A 105 7.84 -3.21 -9.20
C ALA A 105 7.11 -3.52 -10.51
N SER A 106 5.98 -4.24 -10.45
CA SER A 106 5.27 -4.69 -11.65
C SER A 106 4.21 -3.70 -12.15
N GLY A 107 3.82 -2.73 -11.33
CA GLY A 107 2.85 -1.70 -11.71
C GLY A 107 2.18 -1.03 -10.51
N ALA A 108 0.90 -0.70 -10.68
CA ALA A 108 0.08 -0.17 -9.59
C ALA A 108 -0.05 -1.23 -8.49
N GLY A 109 0.18 -0.84 -7.24
CA GLY A 109 0.19 -1.77 -6.12
C GLY A 109 0.68 -1.09 -4.85
N ALA A 110 1.25 -1.89 -3.95
CA ALA A 110 1.63 -1.41 -2.63
C ALA A 110 2.89 -0.53 -2.64
N LEU A 111 2.86 0.56 -1.89
CA LEU A 111 4.01 1.38 -1.54
C LEU A 111 4.01 1.61 -0.03
N ILE A 112 5.08 1.20 0.64
CA ILE A 112 5.18 1.24 2.10
C ILE A 112 6.51 1.88 2.49
N TYR A 113 6.46 2.83 3.40
CA TYR A 113 7.65 3.38 4.06
C TYR A 113 7.42 3.57 5.54
N ARG A 114 8.52 3.47 6.29
CA ARG A 114 8.58 3.76 7.71
C ARG A 114 9.05 5.19 7.91
N ILE A 115 8.51 5.91 8.89
CA ILE A 115 9.03 7.21 9.31
C ILE A 115 9.61 7.06 10.71
N ASP A 116 10.89 7.38 10.87
CA ASP A 116 11.58 7.37 12.16
C ASP A 116 11.74 8.80 12.70
N PHE A 117 11.34 9.02 13.96
CA PHE A 117 11.56 10.28 14.66
C PHE A 117 11.53 10.10 16.18
N ASP A 118 12.58 10.56 16.88
CA ASP A 118 12.66 10.58 18.34
C ASP A 118 12.32 9.23 19.02
N GLY A 119 12.88 8.14 18.46
CA GLY A 119 12.65 6.77 18.94
C GLY A 119 11.27 6.19 18.64
N ARG A 120 10.36 6.95 18.00
CA ARG A 120 9.06 6.49 17.51
C ARG A 120 9.16 6.13 16.03
N GLN A 121 8.32 5.18 15.62
CA GLN A 121 8.24 4.69 14.25
C GLN A 121 6.77 4.65 13.84
N MET A 122 6.47 5.08 12.61
CA MET A 122 5.16 4.89 11.98
C MET A 122 5.35 4.24 10.62
N LEU A 123 4.43 3.39 10.22
CA LEU A 123 4.36 2.84 8.86
C LEU A 123 3.28 3.60 8.10
N VAL A 124 3.60 4.05 6.90
CA VAL A 124 2.62 4.59 5.96
C VAL A 124 2.57 3.63 4.78
N ALA A 125 1.39 3.08 4.49
CA ALA A 125 1.16 2.24 3.33
C ALA A 125 0.12 2.84 2.40
N PHE A 126 0.33 2.60 1.12
CA PHE A 126 -0.60 2.89 0.04
C PHE A 126 -0.79 1.64 -0.78
N ASN A 127 -1.96 1.50 -1.38
CA ASN A 127 -2.18 0.62 -2.52
C ASN A 127 -2.74 1.43 -3.67
N SER A 128 -1.96 1.65 -4.73
CA SER A 128 -2.42 2.46 -5.87
C SER A 128 -3.28 1.68 -6.85
N ALA A 129 -3.46 0.37 -6.67
CA ALA A 129 -4.25 -0.46 -7.54
C ALA A 129 -5.76 -0.34 -7.25
N ASP A 130 -6.56 -0.69 -8.26
CA ASP A 130 -8.03 -0.82 -8.15
C ASP A 130 -8.47 -2.15 -7.49
N HIS A 131 -7.53 -2.92 -6.93
CA HIS A 131 -7.78 -4.22 -6.32
C HIS A 131 -7.03 -4.38 -5.00
N ARG A 132 -7.50 -5.28 -4.12
CA ARG A 132 -6.80 -5.60 -2.86
C ARG A 132 -5.44 -6.28 -3.14
N ALA A 133 -4.41 -5.83 -2.43
CA ALA A 133 -3.03 -6.28 -2.63
C ALA A 133 -2.42 -6.89 -1.36
N LEU A 134 -1.69 -7.98 -1.53
CA LEU A 134 -0.82 -8.57 -0.52
C LEU A 134 0.63 -8.08 -0.74
N ALA A 135 1.20 -7.43 0.26
CA ALA A 135 2.60 -6.96 0.22
C ALA A 135 3.43 -7.58 1.34
N GLY A 136 4.63 -8.03 0.99
CA GLY A 136 5.53 -8.76 1.88
C GLY A 136 5.52 -10.27 1.64
N PRO A 137 6.08 -11.07 2.56
CA PRO A 137 6.66 -10.67 3.83
C PRO A 137 7.92 -9.81 3.61
N VAL A 138 8.12 -8.80 4.45
CA VAL A 138 9.26 -7.87 4.34
C VAL A 138 9.83 -7.52 5.70
N ASP A 139 11.16 -7.38 5.78
CA ASP A 139 11.78 -6.80 6.96
C ASP A 139 11.61 -5.28 6.95
N ALA A 140 10.67 -4.79 7.77
CA ALA A 140 10.43 -3.36 7.94
C ALA A 140 11.43 -2.70 8.93
N GLY A 141 12.46 -3.41 9.37
CA GLY A 141 13.44 -2.96 10.36
C GLY A 141 12.83 -2.62 11.71
N LEU A 142 11.75 -3.32 12.07
CA LEU A 142 11.03 -3.16 13.34
C LEU A 142 11.38 -4.30 14.30
N PRO A 143 11.33 -4.08 15.62
CA PRO A 143 11.41 -5.16 16.59
C PRO A 143 10.35 -6.24 16.32
N ARG A 144 10.73 -7.53 16.45
CA ARG A 144 9.82 -8.68 16.23
C ARG A 144 8.62 -8.71 17.18
N ASN A 145 8.73 -8.07 18.33
CA ASN A 145 7.67 -7.95 19.31
C ASN A 145 6.89 -6.64 19.16
N SER A 146 7.02 -5.92 18.05
CA SER A 146 6.23 -4.72 17.84
C SER A 146 4.75 -5.04 17.70
N ASP A 147 3.93 -4.12 18.20
CA ASP A 147 2.50 -4.09 17.95
C ASP A 147 2.18 -2.90 17.02
N LEU A 148 1.20 -3.08 16.13
CA LEU A 148 0.83 -2.09 15.12
C LEU A 148 -0.60 -1.63 15.38
N SER A 149 -0.76 -0.35 15.69
CA SER A 149 -2.08 0.26 15.90
C SER A 149 -2.39 1.23 14.76
N PRO A 150 -3.50 1.07 14.02
CA PRO A 150 -3.88 2.04 13.02
C PRO A 150 -4.21 3.39 13.68
N VAL A 151 -3.65 4.47 13.14
CA VAL A 151 -3.87 5.84 13.63
C VAL A 151 -4.52 6.74 12.58
N PHE A 152 -4.55 6.31 11.31
CA PHE A 152 -5.20 7.05 10.23
C PHE A 152 -5.57 6.14 9.06
N HIS A 153 -6.74 6.36 8.46
CA HIS A 153 -7.15 5.76 7.19
C HIS A 153 -7.74 6.85 6.26
N LEU A 154 -7.45 6.75 4.96
CA LEU A 154 -8.10 7.61 3.95
C LEU A 154 -9.60 7.34 3.85
N ASP A 155 -10.00 6.06 3.93
CA ASP A 155 -11.38 5.58 4.01
C ASP A 155 -11.62 4.96 5.39
N GLU A 156 -12.70 5.33 6.06
CA GLU A 156 -13.05 4.79 7.39
C GLU A 156 -13.57 3.34 7.33
N GLN A 157 -13.90 2.85 6.14
CA GLN A 157 -14.32 1.47 5.89
C GLN A 157 -13.19 0.56 5.41
N ASP A 158 -11.97 1.09 5.31
CA ASP A 158 -10.77 0.36 4.88
C ASP A 158 -10.42 -0.75 5.89
N ASP A 159 -10.39 -2.01 5.41
CA ASP A 159 -10.07 -3.21 6.20
C ASP A 159 -8.61 -3.65 6.04
N SER A 160 -7.74 -2.72 5.59
CA SER A 160 -6.32 -3.00 5.47
C SER A 160 -5.70 -3.36 6.81
N SER A 161 -4.80 -4.34 6.78
CA SER A 161 -4.13 -4.83 7.97
C SER A 161 -2.64 -5.03 7.75
N ALA A 162 -1.88 -4.90 8.83
CA ALA A 162 -0.45 -5.18 8.88
C ALA A 162 -0.18 -6.10 10.08
N ARG A 163 0.53 -7.20 9.85
CA ARG A 163 0.82 -8.19 10.89
C ARG A 163 2.18 -8.82 10.69
N PHE A 164 2.81 -9.24 11.78
CA PHE A 164 4.01 -10.06 11.70
C PHE A 164 3.63 -11.48 11.29
N ASP A 165 4.35 -12.02 10.30
CA ASP A 165 4.36 -13.44 10.03
C ASP A 165 5.13 -14.19 11.14
N PRO A 166 5.04 -15.53 11.19
CA PRO A 166 5.81 -16.32 12.14
C PRO A 166 7.34 -16.19 12.02
N GLY A 167 7.82 -15.77 10.84
CA GLY A 167 9.22 -15.45 10.55
C GLY A 167 9.66 -14.09 11.10
N GLY A 168 8.75 -13.30 11.68
CA GLY A 168 8.98 -11.96 12.22
C GLY A 168 9.13 -10.88 11.15
N GLN A 169 8.67 -11.14 9.92
CA GLN A 169 8.57 -10.17 8.83
C GLN A 169 7.15 -9.60 8.77
N LEU A 170 6.97 -8.40 8.22
CA LEU A 170 5.63 -7.82 8.08
C LEU A 170 4.97 -8.25 6.79
N LEU A 171 3.69 -8.58 6.93
CA LEU A 171 2.75 -8.82 5.86
C LEU A 171 1.66 -7.75 5.91
N PHE A 172 1.31 -7.22 4.75
CA PHE A 172 0.27 -6.21 4.59
C PHE A 172 -0.79 -6.74 3.64
N GLU A 173 -2.04 -6.68 4.06
CA GLU A 173 -3.21 -6.84 3.21
C GLU A 173 -3.82 -5.45 3.06
N LEU A 174 -3.76 -4.88 1.86
CA LEU A 174 -4.16 -3.50 1.60
C LEU A 174 -5.34 -3.46 0.64
N ASP A 175 -6.45 -2.84 1.05
CA ASP A 175 -7.61 -2.65 0.18
C ASP A 175 -7.27 -1.80 -1.06
N ALA A 176 -8.11 -1.87 -2.10
CA ALA A 176 -7.97 -1.03 -3.28
C ALA A 176 -7.93 0.45 -2.88
N HIS A 177 -6.98 1.21 -3.43
CA HIS A 177 -6.78 2.62 -3.10
C HIS A 177 -6.49 2.95 -1.63
N ALA A 178 -6.09 1.96 -0.83
CA ALA A 178 -5.80 2.16 0.58
C ALA A 178 -4.75 3.25 0.81
N GLY A 179 -4.88 3.94 1.94
CA GLY A 179 -3.90 4.89 2.46
C GLY A 179 -4.00 4.90 3.96
N VAL A 180 -3.10 4.17 4.62
CA VAL A 180 -3.21 3.82 6.04
C VAL A 180 -1.90 4.13 6.75
N VAL A 181 -2.02 4.59 8.00
CA VAL A 181 -0.88 4.85 8.87
C VAL A 181 -1.02 4.02 10.14
N TRP A 182 0.01 3.26 10.47
CA TRP A 182 0.11 2.54 11.75
C TRP A 182 1.21 3.16 12.61
N GLU A 183 0.90 3.35 13.89
CA GLU A 183 1.91 3.59 14.91
C GLU A 183 2.52 2.25 15.36
N VAL A 184 3.85 2.23 15.47
CA VAL A 184 4.58 1.07 15.96
C VAL A 184 4.83 1.24 17.45
N HIS A 185 4.27 0.33 18.24
CA HIS A 185 4.51 0.24 19.67
C HIS A 185 5.45 -0.93 19.97
N ARG A 186 6.26 -0.80 21.02
CA ARG A 186 6.97 -1.95 21.56
C ARG A 186 5.95 -2.84 22.28
N GLY A 187 5.72 -4.04 21.78
CA GLY A 187 4.92 -5.04 22.47
C GLY A 187 5.69 -5.69 23.63
N PRO A 188 5.02 -6.58 24.39
CA PRO A 188 5.63 -7.24 25.54
C PRO A 188 6.88 -8.04 25.16
N GLU A 189 7.83 -8.19 26.09
CA GLU A 189 9.09 -8.94 25.87
C GLU A 189 8.90 -10.44 25.62
N ASN A 190 7.68 -10.98 25.82
CA ASN A 190 7.36 -12.38 25.55
C ASN A 190 6.80 -12.55 24.14
N PRO A 191 7.52 -13.21 23.22
CA PRO A 191 7.03 -13.44 21.89
C PRO A 191 5.99 -14.57 21.89
N VAL A 192 4.89 -14.36 21.17
CA VAL A 192 4.05 -15.44 20.65
C VAL A 192 4.88 -16.18 19.58
N ALA A 193 5.86 -16.98 20.01
CA ALA A 193 6.76 -17.73 19.12
C ALA A 193 6.82 -19.23 19.40
N ALA A 194 6.09 -19.73 20.41
CA ALA A 194 6.16 -21.15 20.77
C ALA A 194 5.20 -22.05 19.95
N ALA A 195 4.10 -21.52 19.42
CA ALA A 195 3.08 -22.32 18.75
C ALA A 195 3.25 -22.42 17.21
N SER A 196 4.06 -21.55 16.59
CA SER A 196 4.20 -21.46 15.14
C SER A 196 5.40 -22.24 14.57
N ALA A 197 6.31 -22.74 15.41
CA ALA A 197 7.53 -23.43 14.95
C ALA A 197 7.29 -24.80 14.28
N SER A 198 6.09 -25.39 14.41
CA SER A 198 5.76 -26.68 13.81
C SER A 198 5.16 -26.58 12.40
N ILE A 199 4.64 -25.42 12.01
CA ILE A 199 3.97 -25.22 10.72
C ILE A 199 5.00 -24.80 9.68
N ARG A 200 5.09 -25.55 8.58
CA ARG A 200 6.03 -25.24 7.48
C ARG A 200 5.38 -24.29 6.49
N ASP A 201 6.14 -23.28 6.07
CA ASP A 201 5.68 -22.37 5.01
C ASP A 201 5.44 -23.15 3.70
N PRO A 202 4.40 -22.80 2.94
CA PRO A 202 4.17 -23.39 1.64
C PRO A 202 5.38 -23.10 0.74
N GLN A 203 5.82 -24.11 0.01
CA GLN A 203 6.99 -24.03 -0.86
C GLN A 203 6.52 -23.95 -2.31
N LEU A 204 7.17 -23.06 -3.05
CA LEU A 204 7.08 -22.90 -4.49
C LEU A 204 8.40 -23.38 -5.11
N GLU A 205 8.33 -24.35 -6.02
CA GLU A 205 9.51 -24.84 -6.74
C GLU A 205 10.14 -23.72 -7.57
N PRO A 206 11.45 -23.79 -7.87
CA PRO A 206 12.11 -22.81 -8.71
C PRO A 206 11.42 -22.68 -10.08
N ILE A 207 11.19 -21.44 -10.49
CA ILE A 207 10.66 -21.07 -11.80
C ILE A 207 11.82 -20.53 -12.64
N ALA A 208 11.78 -20.71 -13.95
CA ALA A 208 12.76 -20.10 -14.84
C ALA A 208 12.65 -18.56 -14.78
N ASP A 209 13.80 -17.87 -14.71
CA ASP A 209 13.87 -16.40 -14.65
C ASP A 209 13.15 -15.70 -15.81
N ILE A 210 13.00 -16.37 -16.95
CA ILE A 210 12.29 -15.87 -18.14
C ILE A 210 11.28 -16.92 -18.60
N VAL A 211 10.02 -16.53 -18.64
CA VAL A 211 8.92 -17.34 -19.14
C VAL A 211 8.43 -16.78 -20.47
N ARG A 212 8.36 -17.61 -21.52
CA ARG A 212 7.89 -17.23 -22.86
C ARG A 212 6.65 -18.03 -23.23
N SER A 213 5.62 -17.94 -22.40
CA SER A 213 4.36 -18.65 -22.53
C SER A 213 3.22 -17.77 -22.02
N ALA A 214 2.02 -17.94 -22.58
CA ALA A 214 0.79 -17.29 -22.10
C ALA A 214 0.35 -17.82 -20.73
N ALA A 215 0.77 -19.04 -20.37
CA ALA A 215 0.51 -19.63 -19.08
C ALA A 215 1.76 -20.30 -18.51
N LEU A 216 1.91 -20.23 -17.20
CA LEU A 216 2.96 -20.90 -16.45
C LEU A 216 2.35 -21.92 -15.50
N SER A 217 2.73 -23.18 -15.64
CA SER A 217 2.42 -24.18 -14.62
C SER A 217 3.49 -24.16 -13.54
N VAL A 218 3.05 -24.08 -12.29
CA VAL A 218 3.92 -24.07 -11.11
C VAL A 218 3.54 -25.18 -10.16
N HIS A 219 4.52 -25.61 -9.39
CA HIS A 219 4.44 -26.76 -8.50
C HIS A 219 5.08 -26.45 -7.15
N GLY A 220 4.77 -27.26 -6.17
CA GLY A 220 5.42 -27.16 -4.87
C GLY A 220 4.84 -28.11 -3.84
N THR A 221 5.17 -27.82 -2.58
CA THR A 221 4.75 -28.63 -1.44
C THR A 221 4.19 -27.76 -0.33
N ALA A 222 3.18 -28.25 0.37
CA ALA A 222 2.62 -27.61 1.56
C ALA A 222 1.99 -28.68 2.48
N GLU A 223 1.42 -28.25 3.61
CA GLU A 223 0.74 -29.18 4.50
C GLU A 223 -0.50 -29.79 3.81
N PRO A 224 -0.67 -31.12 3.82
CA PRO A 224 -1.82 -31.78 3.20
C PRO A 224 -3.16 -31.20 3.68
N GLY A 225 -4.09 -30.98 2.75
CA GLY A 225 -5.39 -30.40 3.06
C GLY A 225 -5.39 -28.87 3.28
N SER A 226 -4.25 -28.20 3.12
CA SER A 226 -4.22 -26.73 3.14
C SER A 226 -4.93 -26.14 1.93
N GLU A 227 -5.66 -25.05 2.15
CA GLU A 227 -6.21 -24.18 1.12
C GLU A 227 -5.27 -22.99 0.94
N LEU A 228 -4.63 -22.93 -0.23
CA LEU A 228 -3.66 -21.91 -0.56
C LEU A 228 -4.19 -21.06 -1.73
N GLN A 229 -3.61 -19.88 -1.87
CA GLN A 229 -3.87 -18.97 -2.98
C GLN A 229 -2.56 -18.63 -3.66
N LEU A 230 -2.47 -18.83 -4.97
CA LEU A 230 -1.32 -18.41 -5.77
C LEU A 230 -1.55 -16.98 -6.23
N LEU A 231 -0.65 -16.10 -5.82
CA LEU A 231 -0.70 -14.68 -6.09
C LEU A 231 0.39 -14.30 -7.08
N LEU A 232 -0.02 -13.56 -8.10
CA LEU A 232 0.86 -12.84 -9.01
C LEU A 232 0.85 -11.37 -8.61
N ASP A 233 2.04 -10.83 -8.31
CA ASP A 233 2.26 -9.44 -7.90
C ASP A 233 1.39 -9.01 -6.72
N GLY A 234 1.09 -9.96 -5.82
CA GLY A 234 0.25 -9.71 -4.66
C GLY A 234 -1.23 -9.44 -4.98
N ASN A 235 -1.69 -9.55 -6.23
CA ASN A 235 -3.09 -9.29 -6.59
C ASN A 235 -4.02 -10.35 -5.98
N MET A 236 -4.77 -9.96 -4.94
CA MET A 236 -5.66 -10.87 -4.21
C MET A 236 -6.97 -11.13 -4.94
N GLU A 237 -7.38 -10.27 -5.87
CA GLU A 237 -8.61 -10.47 -6.66
C GLU A 237 -8.44 -11.51 -7.78
N ARG A 238 -7.22 -11.66 -8.29
CA ARG A 238 -6.87 -12.64 -9.33
C ARG A 238 -6.17 -13.89 -8.76
N ALA A 239 -6.22 -14.07 -7.45
CA ALA A 239 -5.59 -15.20 -6.79
C ALA A 239 -6.15 -16.53 -7.31
N ALA A 240 -5.28 -17.44 -7.75
CA ALA A 240 -5.71 -18.77 -8.16
C ALA A 240 -5.78 -19.69 -6.93
N GLU A 241 -6.90 -20.38 -6.74
CA GLU A 241 -7.03 -21.37 -5.67
C GLU A 241 -6.10 -22.56 -5.91
N VAL A 242 -5.38 -22.96 -4.87
CA VAL A 242 -4.42 -24.07 -4.89
C VAL A 242 -4.85 -25.09 -3.85
N ARG A 243 -5.16 -26.30 -4.33
CA ARG A 243 -5.49 -27.44 -3.48
C ARG A 243 -4.27 -28.33 -3.31
N VAL A 244 -3.89 -28.56 -2.05
CA VAL A 244 -2.79 -29.45 -1.69
C VAL A 244 -3.29 -30.89 -1.59
N MET A 245 -2.62 -31.81 -2.29
CA MET A 245 -2.95 -33.23 -2.31
C MET A 245 -2.53 -33.92 -0.99
N ASP A 246 -2.99 -35.16 -0.78
CA ASP A 246 -2.72 -35.92 0.46
C ASP A 246 -1.22 -36.20 0.67
N ASP A 247 -0.44 -36.24 -0.41
CA ASP A 247 1.02 -36.38 -0.37
C ASP A 247 1.76 -35.05 -0.12
N GLY A 248 1.02 -33.95 0.04
CA GLY A 248 1.54 -32.60 0.28
C GLY A 248 1.95 -31.86 -0.98
N SER A 249 1.86 -32.47 -2.16
CA SER A 249 2.18 -31.78 -3.42
C SER A 249 0.99 -31.00 -3.96
N TRP A 250 1.27 -29.96 -4.73
CA TRP A 250 0.25 -29.15 -5.38
C TRP A 250 0.75 -28.67 -6.74
N GLN A 251 -0.18 -28.33 -7.62
CA GLN A 251 0.08 -27.71 -8.92
C GLN A 251 -0.98 -26.64 -9.19
N ALA A 252 -0.56 -25.57 -9.86
CA ALA A 252 -1.46 -24.54 -10.35
C ALA A 252 -0.96 -23.98 -11.69
N SER A 253 -1.84 -23.24 -12.36
CA SER A 253 -1.50 -22.49 -13.56
C SER A 253 -1.69 -21.01 -13.29
N VAL A 254 -0.70 -20.21 -13.69
CA VAL A 254 -0.75 -18.75 -13.68
C VAL A 254 -1.01 -18.28 -15.10
N ASP A 255 -1.99 -17.41 -15.25
CA ASP A 255 -2.22 -16.69 -16.50
C ASP A 255 -1.22 -15.53 -16.59
N LEU A 256 -0.43 -15.52 -17.66
CA LEU A 256 0.56 -14.48 -17.95
C LEU A 256 0.09 -13.59 -19.12
N ASP A 257 -1.12 -13.79 -19.63
CA ASP A 257 -1.68 -12.93 -20.68
C ASP A 257 -1.77 -11.48 -20.18
N GLY A 258 -1.26 -10.57 -21.01
CA GLY A 258 -1.17 -9.14 -20.69
C GLY A 258 0.15 -8.69 -20.08
N MET A 259 1.08 -9.61 -19.76
CA MET A 259 2.47 -9.25 -19.46
C MET A 259 3.21 -8.87 -20.74
N VAL A 260 3.22 -7.57 -21.04
CA VAL A 260 3.75 -7.04 -22.32
C VAL A 260 5.21 -6.59 -22.24
N ASP A 261 5.70 -6.22 -21.06
CA ASP A 261 7.08 -5.77 -20.87
C ASP A 261 7.93 -6.89 -20.25
N PRO A 262 8.84 -7.52 -21.02
CA PRO A 262 9.69 -8.59 -20.51
C PRO A 262 10.79 -8.11 -19.55
N GLN A 263 10.94 -6.80 -19.32
CA GLN A 263 11.87 -6.24 -18.34
C GLN A 263 11.22 -5.96 -16.99
N THR A 264 9.90 -6.03 -16.90
CA THR A 264 9.18 -5.84 -15.64
C THR A 264 9.37 -7.07 -14.76
N PRO A 265 9.99 -6.94 -13.57
CA PRO A 265 10.05 -8.04 -12.63
C PRO A 265 8.66 -8.28 -12.05
N HIS A 266 8.21 -9.53 -12.17
CA HIS A 266 6.98 -10.02 -11.54
C HIS A 266 7.34 -10.89 -10.34
N ARG A 267 6.39 -11.05 -9.43
CA ARG A 267 6.56 -11.85 -8.22
C ARG A 267 5.46 -12.87 -8.09
N LEU A 268 5.83 -14.13 -7.93
CA LEU A 268 4.89 -15.21 -7.62
C LEU A 268 5.05 -15.69 -6.18
N GLN A 269 3.92 -15.81 -5.48
CA GLN A 269 3.87 -16.23 -4.07
C GLN A 269 2.66 -17.10 -3.77
N LEU A 270 2.81 -18.04 -2.84
CA LEU A 270 1.68 -18.73 -2.22
C LEU A 270 1.27 -18.01 -0.96
N TRP A 271 0.00 -17.69 -0.84
CA TRP A 271 -0.64 -17.16 0.35
C TRP A 271 -1.43 -18.26 1.05
N TRP A 272 -1.24 -18.38 2.36
CA TRP A 272 -2.01 -19.26 3.23
C TRP A 272 -2.84 -18.40 4.20
N PRO A 273 -4.09 -18.06 3.83
CA PRO A 273 -4.92 -17.15 4.62
C PRO A 273 -5.11 -17.61 6.07
N ALA A 274 -5.40 -18.90 6.28
CA ALA A 274 -5.71 -19.44 7.60
C ALA A 274 -4.54 -19.39 8.61
N GLN A 275 -3.30 -19.31 8.11
CA GLN A 275 -2.09 -19.26 8.94
C GLN A 275 -1.35 -17.92 8.87
N HIS A 276 -1.84 -16.99 8.04
CA HIS A 276 -1.17 -15.74 7.71
C HIS A 276 0.30 -15.93 7.29
N ARG A 277 0.55 -16.94 6.45
CA ARG A 277 1.89 -17.28 5.95
C ARG A 277 1.97 -17.12 4.44
N VAL A 278 3.12 -16.68 3.96
CA VAL A 278 3.41 -16.57 2.54
C VAL A 278 4.67 -17.36 2.23
N SER A 279 4.75 -17.97 1.04
CA SER A 279 5.99 -18.55 0.56
C SER A 279 7.06 -17.47 0.32
N ALA A 280 8.32 -17.90 0.19
CA ALA A 280 9.31 -17.08 -0.47
C ALA A 280 8.81 -16.68 -1.88
N ALA A 281 9.11 -15.44 -2.26
CA ALA A 281 8.90 -14.93 -3.59
C ALA A 281 9.75 -15.67 -4.63
N ARG A 282 9.18 -15.92 -5.81
CA ARG A 282 9.89 -16.36 -7.01
C ARG A 282 9.71 -15.36 -8.13
#